data_AF-A0A524K6Y7-F1
#
_entry.id   AF-A0A524K6Y7-F1
#
_cell.length_a   1.000
_cell.length_b   1.000
_cell.length_c   1.000
_cell.angle_alpha   90.00
_cell.angle_beta   90.00
_cell.angle_gamma   90.00
#
_symmetry.space_group_name_H-M   'P 1'
#
loop_
_entity.id
_entity.type
_entity.pdbx_description
1 polymer ?
#
loop_
_entity_poly.entity_id
_entity_poly.type
_entity_poly.pdbx_seq_one_letter_code
_entity_poly.pdbx_strand_id
1 'polypeptide(L)' 'MTEVLLRPLGIYVIALGAGFLIPLFDRAHRGSAILLFLVALAGMVAIAGINLLAILNGAAAIEIETAGIAPPFSI' A
#
# COMPACT_ATOMS: atom_id res chain seq x y z
N MET A 1 4.24 -13.29 -8.23
CA MET A 1 4.86 -12.13 -7.54
C MET A 1 4.03 -10.85 -7.65
N THR A 2 3.33 -10.59 -8.76
CA THR A 2 2.46 -9.40 -8.96
C THR A 2 1.19 -9.39 -8.10
N GLU A 3 0.58 -10.56 -7.87
CA GLU A 3 -0.61 -10.75 -7.01
C GLU A 3 -0.45 -10.19 -5.59
N VAL A 4 0.75 -10.32 -5.00
CA VAL A 4 1.00 -9.88 -3.62
C VAL A 4 0.96 -8.36 -3.49
N LEU A 5 1.39 -7.64 -4.53
CA LEU A 5 1.46 -6.18 -4.51
C LEU A 5 0.07 -5.52 -4.60
N LEU A 6 -0.89 -6.22 -5.20
CA LEU A 6 -2.27 -5.77 -5.34
C LEU A 6 -3.16 -6.14 -4.15
N ARG A 7 -2.63 -6.87 -3.16
CA ARG A 7 -3.35 -7.12 -1.90
C ARG A 7 -3.40 -5.85 -1.05
N PRO A 8 -4.35 -5.74 -0.09
CA PRO A 8 -4.43 -4.57 0.79
C PRO A 8 -3.12 -4.32 1.56
N LEU A 9 -2.36 -5.39 1.87
CA LEU A 9 -1.03 -5.30 2.48
C LEU A 9 -0.04 -4.44 1.66
N GLY A 10 -0.18 -4.39 0.33
CA GLY A 10 0.65 -3.58 -0.56
C GLY A 10 0.54 -2.08 -0.27
N ILE A 11 -0.58 -1.60 0.28
CA ILE A 11 -0.76 -0.20 0.70
C ILE A 11 0.24 0.16 1.79
N TYR A 12 0.41 -0.69 2.81
CA TYR A 12 1.37 -0.45 3.89
C TYR A 12 2.80 -0.45 3.36
N VAL A 13 3.14 -1.37 2.45
CA VAL A 13 4.48 -1.44 1.84
C VAL A 13 4.78 -0.16 1.06
N ILE A 14 3.84 0.33 0.24
CA ILE A 14 3.99 1.58 -0.51
C ILE A 14 4.10 2.78 0.44
N ALA A 15 3.24 2.87 1.45
CA ALA A 15 3.23 3.96 2.42
C ALA A 15 4.57 4.04 3.19
N LEU A 16 5.04 2.91 3.71
CA LEU A 16 6.30 2.82 4.45
C LEU A 16 7.49 3.14 3.54
N GLY A 17 7.54 2.54 2.36
CA GLY A 17 8.60 2.80 1.38
C GLY A 17 8.67 4.28 0.98
N ALA A 18 7.53 4.90 0.68
CA ALA A 18 7.44 6.32 0.35
C ALA A 18 7.85 7.21 1.54
N GLY A 19 7.42 6.87 2.76
CA GLY A 19 7.79 7.60 3.98
C GLY A 19 9.31 7.69 4.17
N PHE A 20 10.05 6.63 3.85
CA PHE A 20 11.52 6.63 3.89
C PHE A 20 12.16 7.34 2.70
N LEU A 21 11.57 7.25 1.50
CA LEU A 21 12.14 7.81 0.27
C LEU A 21 11.91 9.33 0.13
N ILE A 22 10.79 9.86 0.63
CA ILE A 22 10.44 11.29 0.49
C ILE A 22 11.54 12.22 1.04
N PRO A 23 12.09 12.03 2.26
CA PRO A 23 13.17 12.88 2.76
C PRO A 23 14.44 12.81 1.90
N LEU A 24 14.74 11.66 1.29
CA LEU A 24 15.90 11.49 0.41
C LEU A 24 15.70 12.30 -0.89
N PHE A 25 14.51 12.26 -1.47
CA PHE A 25 14.18 13.01 -2.68
C PHE A 25 14.06 14.52 -2.41
N ASP A 26 13.55 14.93 -1.24
CA ASP A 26 13.44 16.36 -0.89
C ASP A 26 14.83 16.99 -0.73
N ARG A 27 15.82 16.23 -0.21
CA ARG A 27 17.22 16.68 -0.15
C ARG A 27 17.85 16.91 -1.53
N ALA A 28 17.45 16.15 -2.54
CA ALA A 28 17.98 16.29 -3.90
C ALA A 28 17.23 17.38 -4.68
N HIS A 29 15.90 17.29 -4.74
CA HIS A 29 15.04 18.27 -5.39
C HIS A 29 13.60 18.14 -4.89
N ARG A 30 13.06 19.19 -4.28
CA ARG A 30 11.70 19.22 -3.71
C ARG A 30 10.60 18.72 -4.66
N GLY A 31 10.66 19.11 -5.94
CA GLY A 31 9.68 18.65 -6.93
C GLY A 31 9.66 17.13 -7.13
N SER A 32 10.81 16.46 -6.95
CA SER A 32 10.89 15.00 -7.06
C SER A 32 10.25 14.29 -5.87
N ALA A 33 10.32 14.88 -4.66
CA ALA A 33 9.64 14.38 -3.47
C ALA A 33 8.12 14.50 -3.59
N ILE A 34 7.63 15.61 -4.15
CA ILE A 34 6.20 15.80 -4.43
C ILE A 34 5.71 14.75 -5.44
N LEU A 35 6.46 14.55 -6.52
CA LEU A 35 6.10 13.55 -7.53
C LEU A 35 6.08 12.13 -6.93
N LEU A 36 7.09 11.78 -6.12
CA LEU A 36 7.13 10.51 -5.39
C LEU A 36 5.90 10.34 -4.47
N PHE A 37 5.55 11.38 -3.71
CA PHE A 37 4.36 11.37 -2.85
C PHE A 37 3.07 11.14 -3.66
N LEU A 38 2.89 11.86 -4.76
CA LEU A 38 1.71 11.71 -5.62
C LEU A 38 1.63 10.32 -6.26
N VAL A 39 2.76 9.77 -6.72
CA VAL A 39 2.82 8.40 -7.27
C VAL A 39 2.49 7.36 -6.20
N ALA A 40 3.04 7.50 -4.99
CA ALA A 40 2.73 6.61 -3.87
C ALA A 40 1.23 6.68 -3.49
N LEU A 41 0.67 7.89 -3.41
CA LEU A 41 -0.74 8.11 -3.14
C LEU A 41 -1.64 7.47 -4.21
N ALA A 42 -1.33 7.71 -5.49
CA ALA A 42 -2.07 7.13 -6.60
C ALA A 42 -2.02 5.59 -6.57
N GLY A 43 -0.86 5.01 -6.26
CA GLY A 43 -0.70 3.55 -6.10
C GLY A 43 -1.56 3.00 -4.96
N MET A 44 -1.56 3.64 -3.79
CA MET A 44 -2.39 3.24 -2.66
C MET A 44 -3.90 3.31 -2.98
N VAL A 45 -4.34 4.39 -3.65
CA VAL A 45 -5.73 4.56 -4.10
C VAL A 45 -6.11 3.48 -5.11
N ALA A 46 -5.24 3.16 -6.05
CA ALA A 46 -5.49 2.11 -7.04
C ALA A 46 -5.67 0.74 -6.38
N ILE A 47 -4.78 0.37 -5.44
CA ILE A 47 -4.90 -0.90 -4.70
C ILE A 47 -6.20 -0.94 -3.89
N ALA A 48 -6.53 0.13 -3.17
CA ALA A 48 -7.77 0.20 -2.41
C ALA A 48 -9.01 0.06 -3.31
N GLY A 49 -9.03 0.75 -4.45
CA GLY A 49 -10.11 0.67 -5.44
C GLY A 49 -10.28 -0.73 -6.03
N ILE A 50 -9.19 -1.39 -6.41
CA ILE A 50 -9.22 -2.76 -6.96
C ILE A 50 -9.79 -3.75 -5.92
N ASN A 51 -9.34 -3.67 -4.66
CA ASN A 51 -9.82 -4.57 -3.60
C ASN A 51 -11.29 -4.28 -3.23
N LEU A 52 -11.69 -3.00 -3.20
CA LEU A 52 -13.08 -2.64 -2.98
C LEU A 52 -13.99 -3.20 -4.08
N LEU A 53 -13.60 -3.05 -5.35
CA LEU A 53 -14.33 -3.63 -6.48
C LEU A 53 -14.40 -5.16 -6.39
N ALA A 54 -13.33 -5.83 -5.97
CA ALA A 54 -13.34 -7.27 -5.78
C ALA A 54 -14.38 -7.69 -4.72
N ILE A 55 -14.42 -7.02 -3.57
CA ILE A 55 -15.41 -7.29 -2.51
C ILE A 55 -16.84 -7.03 -3.01
N LEU A 56 -17.07 -5.91 -3.70
CA LEU A 56 -18.39 -5.59 -4.27
C LEU A 56 -18.84 -6.63 -5.31
N ASN A 57 -17.91 -7.29 -5.99
CA ASN A 57 -18.17 -8.37 -6.94
C ASN A 57 -18.25 -9.76 -6.28
N GLY A 58 -18.26 -9.84 -4.94
CA GLY A 58 -18.45 -11.08 -4.19
C GLY A 58 -17.17 -11.85 -3.85
N ALA A 59 -15.99 -11.24 -4.01
CA ALA A 59 -14.76 -11.84 -3.48
C ALA A 59 -14.77 -11.81 -1.94
N ALA A 60 -14.11 -12.81 -1.33
CA ALA A 60 -13.93 -12.84 0.11
C ALA A 60 -13.02 -11.69 0.59
N ALA A 61 -13.26 -11.21 1.81
CA ALA A 61 -12.33 -10.29 2.46
C ALA A 61 -10.98 -10.98 2.68
N ILE A 62 -9.89 -10.24 2.49
CA ILE A 62 -8.54 -10.73 2.74
C ILE A 62 -8.17 -10.35 4.16
N GLU A 63 -8.07 -11.34 5.03
CA GLU A 63 -7.50 -11.18 6.37
C GLU A 63 -5.98 -11.00 6.27
N ILE A 64 -5.45 -10.02 7.01
CA ILE A 64 -4.02 -9.76 7.11
C ILE A 64 -3.55 -10.28 8.45
N GLU A 65 -2.73 -11.33 8.42
CA GLU A 65 -2.18 -11.90 9.64
C GLU A 65 -0.82 -11.27 9.98
N THR A 66 -0.69 -10.76 11.20
CA THR A 66 0.61 -10.32 11.73
C THR A 66 1.49 -11.54 11.96
N ALA A 67 2.55 -11.67 11.17
CA ALA A 67 3.48 -12.80 11.21
C ALA A 67 2.80 -14.18 11.04
N GLY A 68 1.65 -14.25 10.37
CA GLY A 68 0.89 -15.49 10.17
C GLY A 68 0.11 -15.98 11.39
N ILE A 69 0.00 -15.16 12.44
CA ILE A 69 -0.73 -15.48 13.67
C ILE A 69 -2.15 -14.91 13.56
N ALA A 70 -3.16 -15.78 13.68
CA ALA A 70 -4.56 -15.41 13.73
C ALA A 70 -4.88 -14.44 14.89
N PRO A 71 -5.99 -13.67 14.81
CA PRO A 71 -6.45 -12.85 15.93
C PRO A 71 -6.59 -13.67 17.22
N PRO A 72 -6.36 -13.09 18.43
CA PRO A 72 -6.32 -11.66 18.72
C PRO A 72 -4.92 -11.02 18.70
N PHE A 73 -3.89 -11.73 18.25
CA PHE A 73 -2.52 -11.21 18.23
C PHE A 73 -2.12 -10.56 16.89
N SER A 74 -2.98 -10.65 15.86
CA SER A 74 -2.87 -9.87 14.62
C SER A 74 -3.50 -8.48 14.74
N ILE A 75 -2.94 -7.53 13.97
CA ILE A 75 -3.30 -6.10 13.93
C ILE A 75 -3.82 -5.79 12.54
#